data_AF-A0A538G6D6-F1
#
_entry.id   AF-A0A538G6D6-F1
#
_cell.length_a   1.000
_cell.length_b   1.000
_cell.length_c   1.000
_cell.angle_alpha   90.00
_cell.angle_beta   90.00
_cell.angle_gamma   90.00
#
_symmetry.space_group_name_H-M   'P 1'
#
loop_
_entity.id
_entity.type
_entity.pdbx_description
1 polymer ?
#
loop_
_entity_poly.entity_id
_entity_poly.type
_entity_poly.pdbx_seq_one_letter_code
_entity_poly.pdbx_strand_id
1 'polypeptide(L)'
;MLIAASYPFLDVFWTMFIFFLFFIWIMILFRVFGDIFRRHDIGGGAKTLWVIFVIILPFLGVLIYVLTQNEGMTQRAMERAQEQQGEMDSYVRSVAGGAAGEIERAKSLLDSGAITQAEFDAIKAKALANS
;
A
#
# COMPACT_ATOMS: atom_id res chain seq x y z
N MET A 1 7.36 1.40 -20.94
CA MET A 1 7.44 1.79 -19.51
C MET A 1 7.34 3.31 -19.46
N LEU A 2 6.14 3.83 -19.18
CA LEU A 2 5.88 5.27 -19.16
C LEU A 2 6.54 5.84 -17.91
N ILE A 3 7.76 6.34 -18.10
CA ILE A 3 8.48 7.10 -17.11
C ILE A 3 7.66 8.36 -16.87
N ALA A 4 6.94 8.42 -15.75
CA ALA A 4 6.46 9.65 -15.14
C ALA A 4 7.69 10.44 -14.68
N ALA A 5 8.50 10.87 -15.65
CA ALA A 5 9.58 11.78 -15.45
C ALA A 5 8.95 13.16 -15.24
N SER A 6 9.09 13.62 -13.99
CA SER A 6 9.64 14.95 -13.74
C SER A 6 8.65 16.11 -13.65
N TYR A 7 7.88 16.17 -12.56
CA TYR A 7 7.53 17.48 -11.98
C TYR A 7 7.96 17.61 -10.50
N PRO A 8 9.23 17.38 -10.14
CA PRO A 8 9.71 17.59 -8.77
C PRO A 8 9.43 19.02 -8.29
N PHE A 9 9.45 20.01 -9.19
CA PHE A 9 9.07 21.39 -8.84
C PHE A 9 7.58 21.53 -8.50
N LEU A 10 6.68 20.91 -9.29
CA LEU A 10 5.24 20.97 -9.01
C LEU A 10 4.89 20.18 -7.76
N ASP A 11 5.55 19.04 -7.52
CA ASP A 11 5.38 18.24 -6.32
C ASP A 11 5.87 19.01 -5.07
N VAL A 12 7.03 19.66 -5.13
CA VAL A 12 7.53 20.52 -4.05
C VAL A 12 6.62 21.73 -3.84
N PHE A 13 6.13 22.37 -4.92
CA PHE A 13 5.15 23.44 -4.82
C PHE A 13 3.85 22.98 -4.16
N TRP A 14 3.32 21.83 -4.58
CA TRP A 14 2.06 21.28 -4.09
C TRP A 14 2.16 20.85 -2.62
N THR A 15 3.27 20.22 -2.24
CA THR A 15 3.56 19.88 -0.84
C THR A 15 3.73 21.13 0.03
N MET A 16 4.45 22.15 -0.45
CA MET A 16 4.54 23.45 0.23
C MET A 16 3.17 24.12 0.36
N PHE A 17 2.34 24.05 -0.68
CA PHE A 17 0.97 24.59 -0.68
C PHE A 17 0.07 23.88 0.33
N ILE A 18 0.08 22.55 0.36
CA ILE A 18 -0.65 21.76 1.36
C ILE A 18 -0.15 22.08 2.78
N PHE A 19 1.16 22.17 2.97
CA PHE A 19 1.74 22.54 4.26
C PHE A 19 1.31 23.96 4.70
N PHE A 20 1.28 24.91 3.78
CA PHE A 20 0.79 26.26 4.03
C PHE A 20 -0.71 26.29 4.40
N LEU A 21 -1.55 25.53 3.68
CA LEU A 21 -2.96 25.37 4.02
C LEU A 21 -3.15 24.73 5.40
N PHE A 22 -2.35 23.72 5.73
CA PHE A 22 -2.33 23.10 7.05
C PHE A 22 -1.96 24.10 8.14
N PHE A 23 -0.94 24.94 7.90
CA PHE A 23 -0.57 26.01 8.82
C PHE A 23 -1.69 27.03 9.03
N ILE A 24 -2.32 27.51 7.95
CA ILE A 24 -3.48 28.41 8.04
C ILE A 24 -4.61 27.75 8.83
N TRP A 25 -4.89 26.48 8.57
CA TRP A 25 -5.92 25.74 9.26
C TRP A 25 -5.68 25.68 10.78
N ILE A 26 -4.44 25.40 11.22
CA ILE A 26 -4.05 25.45 12.64
C ILE A 26 -4.22 26.86 13.21
N MET A 27 -3.82 27.90 12.47
CA MET A 27 -3.98 29.30 12.90
C MET A 27 -5.45 29.66 13.09
N ILE A 28 -6.33 29.21 12.19
CA ILE A 28 -7.78 29.38 12.30
C ILE A 28 -8.31 28.66 13.54
N LEU A 29 -7.88 27.43 13.80
CA LEU A 29 -8.28 26.70 15.02
C LEU A 29 -7.94 27.49 16.29
N PHE A 30 -6.70 27.96 16.44
CA PHE A 30 -6.32 28.76 17.61
C PHE A 30 -7.13 30.06 17.71
N ARG A 31 -7.41 30.72 16.59
CA ARG A 31 -8.24 31.92 16.56
C ARG A 31 -9.68 31.64 17.01
N VAL A 32 -10.26 30.53 16.55
CA VAL A 32 -11.60 30.08 16.94
C VAL A 32 -11.63 29.73 18.43
N PHE A 33 -10.64 29.01 18.95
CA PHE A 33 -10.52 28.76 20.39
C PHE A 33 -10.44 30.07 21.17
N GLY A 34 -9.56 30.99 20.76
CA GLY A 34 -9.44 32.31 21.38
C GLY A 34 -10.76 33.09 21.38
N ASP A 35 -11.52 33.05 20.29
CA ASP A 35 -12.84 33.68 20.19
C ASP A 35 -13.84 33.07 21.18
N ILE A 36 -13.93 31.73 21.24
CA ILE A 36 -14.81 31.01 22.18
C ILE A 36 -14.50 31.39 23.63
N PHE A 37 -13.21 31.51 23.99
CA PHE A 37 -12.83 31.89 25.35
C PHE A 37 -13.09 33.37 25.65
N ARG A 38 -12.86 34.27 24.69
CA ARG A 38 -13.11 35.72 24.82
C ARG A 38 -14.58 36.08 24.91
N ARG A 39 -15.47 35.23 24.41
CA ARG A 39 -16.92 35.41 24.52
C ARG A 39 -17.36 35.26 25.98
N HIS A 40 -17.76 36.38 26.59
CA HIS A 40 -18.26 36.42 27.98
C HIS A 40 -19.78 36.20 28.05
N ASP A 41 -20.47 36.24 26.91
CA ASP A 41 -21.90 35.98 26.73
C ASP A 41 -22.26 34.49 26.83
N ILE A 42 -21.27 33.59 26.72
CA ILE A 42 -21.46 32.14 26.72
C ILE A 42 -20.98 31.55 28.06
N GLY A 43 -21.84 30.79 28.73
CA GLY A 43 -21.49 30.05 29.94
C GLY A 43 -20.45 28.95 29.71
N GLY A 44 -19.72 28.55 30.76
CA GLY A 44 -18.61 27.60 30.67
C GLY A 44 -18.96 26.25 30.02
N GLY A 45 -20.15 25.70 30.29
CA GLY A 45 -20.60 24.44 29.66
C GLY A 45 -20.78 24.53 28.14
N ALA A 46 -21.29 25.66 27.65
CA ALA A 46 -21.43 25.89 26.21
C ALA A 46 -20.06 26.11 25.55
N LYS A 47 -19.08 26.74 26.23
CA LYS A 47 -17.68 26.80 25.74
C LYS A 47 -17.08 25.42 25.58
N THR A 48 -17.28 24.52 26.54
CA THR A 48 -16.81 23.12 26.45
C THR A 48 -17.41 22.39 25.26
N LEU A 49 -18.73 22.55 25.02
CA LEU A 49 -19.38 21.95 23.86
C LEU A 49 -18.78 22.46 22.54
N TRP A 50 -18.53 23.76 22.43
CA TRP A 50 -17.90 24.35 21.25
C TRP A 50 -16.48 23.84 21.02
N VAL A 51 -15.68 23.71 22.08
CA VAL A 51 -14.33 23.13 22.01
C VAL A 51 -14.38 21.70 21.48
N ILE A 52 -15.28 20.86 22.01
CA ILE A 52 -15.47 19.48 21.54
C ILE A 52 -15.87 19.46 20.06
N PHE A 53 -16.83 20.30 19.67
CA PHE A 53 -17.31 20.36 18.29
C PHE A 53 -16.20 20.74 17.30
N VAL A 54 -15.39 21.75 17.64
CA VAL A 54 -14.24 22.20 16.83
C VAL A 54 -13.18 21.11 16.67
N ILE A 55 -12.97 20.28 17.71
CA ILE A 55 -12.03 19.16 17.66
C ILE A 55 -12.59 18.00 16.80
N ILE A 56 -13.87 17.67 16.93
CA ILE A 56 -14.47 16.50 16.27
C ILE A 56 -14.74 16.74 14.78
N LEU A 57 -15.14 17.95 14.39
CA LEU A 57 -15.45 18.31 13.00
C LEU A 57 -14.41 17.87 11.96
N PRO A 58 -13.09 18.13 12.14
CA PRO A 58 -12.08 17.70 11.17
C PRO A 58 -12.01 16.17 11.04
N PHE A 59 -12.15 15.42 12.13
CA PHE A 59 -12.21 13.95 12.07
C PHE A 59 -13.46 13.47 11.38
N LEU A 60 -14.61 14.13 11.60
CA LEU A 60 -15.85 13.78 10.94
C LEU A 60 -15.73 13.89 9.41
N GLY A 61 -15.06 14.93 8.91
CA GLY A 61 -14.77 15.08 7.48
C GLY A 61 -13.94 13.92 6.91
N VAL A 62 -12.87 13.53 7.61
CA VAL A 62 -12.03 12.38 7.21
C VAL A 62 -12.80 11.07 7.28
N LEU A 63 -13.59 10.85 8.33
CA LEU A 63 -14.39 9.64 8.51
C LEU A 63 -15.45 9.53 7.42
N ILE A 64 -16.16 10.61 7.10
CA ILE A 64 -17.11 10.64 5.97
C ILE A 64 -16.37 10.33 4.67
N TYR A 65 -15.23 10.97 4.40
CA TYR A 65 -14.44 10.71 3.20
C TYR A 65 -14.09 9.23 3.07
N VAL A 66 -13.50 8.63 4.12
CA VAL A 66 -13.18 7.21 4.15
C VAL A 66 -14.44 6.39 3.90
N LEU A 67 -15.51 6.59 4.67
CA LEU A 67 -16.77 5.86 4.53
C LEU A 67 -17.33 5.90 3.11
N THR A 68 -17.26 7.05 2.44
CA THR A 68 -17.73 7.21 1.04
C THR A 68 -16.76 6.66 -0.01
N GLN A 69 -15.47 6.54 0.31
CA GLN A 69 -14.42 6.17 -0.64
C GLN A 69 -13.88 4.73 -0.43
N ASN A 70 -14.48 3.97 0.48
CA ASN A 70 -14.04 2.63 0.90
C ASN A 70 -13.97 1.59 -0.23
N GLU A 71 -14.94 1.61 -1.16
CA GLU A 71 -15.13 0.50 -2.11
C GLU A 71 -13.98 0.34 -3.12
N GLY A 72 -13.27 1.44 -3.45
CA GLY A 72 -12.19 1.37 -4.42
C GLY A 72 -10.84 0.89 -3.87
N MET A 73 -10.57 1.07 -2.57
CA MET A 73 -9.25 0.76 -2.01
C MET A 73 -9.04 -0.73 -1.79
N THR A 74 -10.04 -1.42 -1.25
CA THR A 74 -9.95 -2.86 -1.00
C THR A 74 -9.89 -3.65 -2.30
N GLN A 75 -10.70 -3.28 -3.30
CA GLN A 75 -10.71 -3.95 -4.61
C GLN A 75 -9.35 -3.84 -5.31
N ARG A 76 -8.77 -2.63 -5.35
CA ARG A 76 -7.44 -2.40 -5.96
C ARG A 76 -6.30 -3.01 -5.16
N ALA A 77 -6.42 -3.09 -3.84
CA ALA A 77 -5.44 -3.77 -3.01
C ALA A 77 -5.43 -5.28 -3.29
N MET A 78 -6.60 -5.89 -3.50
CA MET A 78 -6.72 -7.29 -3.90
C MET A 78 -6.20 -7.55 -5.32
N GLU A 79 -6.54 -6.70 -6.29
CA GLU A 79 -6.01 -6.80 -7.66
C GLU A 79 -4.49 -6.70 -7.69
N ARG A 80 -3.90 -5.72 -6.99
CA ARG A 80 -2.45 -5.58 -6.89
C ARG A 80 -1.78 -6.76 -6.19
N ALA A 81 -2.43 -7.34 -5.18
CA ALA A 81 -1.91 -8.53 -4.51
C ALA A 81 -1.93 -9.75 -5.45
N GLN A 82 -2.95 -9.88 -6.31
CA GLN A 82 -3.02 -10.92 -7.33
C GLN A 82 -1.97 -10.72 -8.44
N GLU A 83 -1.80 -9.48 -8.93
CA GLU A 83 -0.76 -9.15 -9.92
C GLU A 83 0.65 -9.44 -9.37
N GLN A 84 0.93 -9.05 -8.12
CA GLN A 84 2.23 -9.33 -7.48
C GLN A 84 2.50 -10.83 -7.30
N GLN A 85 1.47 -11.63 -7.02
CA GLN A 85 1.63 -13.09 -6.97
C GLN A 85 1.97 -13.67 -8.35
N GLY A 86 1.29 -13.21 -9.42
CA GLY A 86 1.57 -13.64 -10.78
C GLY A 86 2.99 -13.28 -11.26
N GLU A 87 3.48 -12.08 -10.92
CA GLU A 87 4.85 -11.66 -11.23
C GLU A 87 5.89 -12.44 -10.41
N MET A 88 5.61 -12.74 -9.15
CA MET A 88 6.50 -13.55 -8.30
C MET A 88 6.60 -14.99 -8.82
N ASP A 89 5.48 -15.61 -9.17
CA ASP A 89 5.45 -16.98 -9.71
C ASP A 89 6.19 -17.10 -11.04
N SER A 90 6.02 -16.12 -11.93
CA SER A 90 6.74 -16.07 -13.21
C SER A 90 8.24 -15.83 -13.01
N TYR A 91 8.63 -14.98 -12.06
CA TYR A 91 10.03 -14.82 -11.66
C TYR A 91 10.61 -16.13 -11.11
N VAL A 92 9.97 -16.75 -10.12
CA VAL A 92 10.41 -18.05 -9.54
C VAL A 92 10.54 -19.12 -10.62
N ARG A 93 9.58 -19.22 -11.54
CA ARG A 93 9.62 -20.16 -12.67
C ARG A 93 10.78 -19.88 -13.61
N SER A 94 11.13 -18.61 -13.84
CA SER A 94 12.27 -18.20 -14.66
C SER A 94 13.62 -18.47 -13.99
N VAL A 95 13.76 -18.22 -12.68
CA VAL A 95 15.03 -18.40 -11.95
C VAL A 95 15.27 -19.88 -11.62
N ALA A 96 14.21 -20.66 -11.41
CA ALA A 96 14.32 -22.11 -11.18
C ALA A 96 14.71 -22.88 -12.46
N GLY A 97 14.61 -22.26 -13.65
CA GLY A 97 14.96 -22.86 -14.94
C GLY A 97 13.86 -23.73 -15.56
N GLY A 98 12.63 -23.66 -15.03
CA GLY A 98 11.52 -24.50 -15.46
C GLY A 98 11.80 -26.01 -15.39
N ALA A 99 10.95 -26.80 -16.05
CA ALA A 99 11.09 -28.27 -16.08
C ALA A 99 12.44 -28.72 -16.66
N ALA A 100 12.99 -27.98 -17.62
CA ALA A 100 14.28 -28.31 -18.25
C ALA A 100 15.45 -28.18 -17.28
N GLY A 101 15.51 -27.10 -16.50
CA GLY A 101 16.56 -26.89 -15.49
C GLY A 101 16.46 -27.85 -14.31
N GLU A 102 15.24 -28.28 -13.95
CA GLU A 102 15.02 -29.30 -12.92
C GLU A 102 15.50 -30.70 -13.39
N ILE A 103 15.22 -31.04 -14.66
CA ILE A 103 15.71 -32.28 -15.28
C ILE A 103 17.24 -32.26 -15.44
N GLU A 104 17.83 -31.12 -15.78
CA GLU A 104 19.28 -30.97 -15.90
C GLU A 104 20.00 -31.17 -14.56
N ARG A 105 19.50 -30.57 -13.47
CA ARG A 105 20.04 -30.82 -12.11
C ARG A 105 19.85 -32.27 -11.68
N ALA A 106 18.70 -32.86 -11.96
CA ALA A 106 18.45 -34.27 -11.65
C ALA A 106 19.44 -35.18 -12.39
N LYS A 107 19.78 -34.87 -13.65
CA LYS A 107 20.79 -35.61 -14.40
C LYS A 107 22.18 -35.48 -13.79
N SER A 108 22.57 -34.28 -13.36
CA SER A 108 23.85 -34.08 -12.65
C SER A 108 23.95 -34.92 -11.37
N LEU A 109 22.85 -35.10 -10.62
CA LEU A 109 22.82 -35.92 -9.41
C LEU A 109 22.92 -37.41 -9.72
N LEU A 110 22.33 -37.85 -10.84
CA LEU A 110 22.45 -39.22 -11.32
C LEU A 110 23.90 -39.51 -11.75
N ASP A 111 24.51 -38.60 -12.50
CA ASP A 111 25.90 -38.71 -12.97
C ASP A 111 26.90 -38.68 -11.80
N SER A 112 26.58 -37.98 -10.71
CA SER A 112 27.38 -37.99 -9.48
C SER A 112 27.12 -39.22 -8.59
N GLY A 113 26.17 -40.08 -8.96
CA GLY A 113 25.74 -41.23 -8.16
C GLY A 113 25.01 -40.87 -6.86
N ALA A 114 24.55 -39.62 -6.72
CA ALA A 114 23.79 -39.17 -5.54
C ALA A 114 22.34 -39.68 -5.55
N ILE A 115 21.82 -39.99 -6.73
CA ILE A 115 20.50 -40.62 -6.93
C ILE A 115 20.60 -41.80 -7.88
N THR A 116 19.62 -42.68 -7.82
CA THR A 116 19.45 -43.83 -8.71
C THR A 116 18.67 -43.46 -9.97
N GLN A 117 18.75 -44.32 -10.99
CA GLN A 117 18.00 -44.14 -12.24
C GLN A 117 16.48 -44.03 -12.00
N ALA A 118 15.94 -44.84 -11.08
CA ALA A 118 14.52 -44.82 -10.75
C ALA A 118 14.09 -43.48 -10.10
N GLU A 119 14.94 -42.90 -9.24
CA GLU A 119 14.70 -41.59 -8.64
C GLU A 119 14.78 -40.46 -9.67
N PHE A 120 15.73 -40.54 -10.61
CA PHE A 120 15.80 -39.60 -11.73
C PHE A 120 14.53 -39.63 -12.59
N ASP A 121 14.05 -40.82 -12.96
CA ASP A 121 12.87 -40.97 -13.80
C ASP A 121 11.61 -40.42 -13.11
N ALA A 122 11.49 -40.59 -11.77
CA ALA A 122 10.42 -40.00 -10.98
C ALA A 122 10.47 -38.47 -10.96
N ILE A 123 11.66 -37.87 -10.80
CA ILE A 123 11.84 -36.40 -10.84
C ILE A 123 11.51 -35.85 -12.23
N LYS A 124 11.98 -36.52 -13.29
CA LYS A 124 11.69 -36.15 -14.68
C LYS A 124 10.19 -36.17 -14.99
N ALA A 125 9.49 -37.22 -14.56
CA ALA A 125 8.04 -37.32 -14.75
C ALA A 125 7.29 -36.20 -14.02
N LYS A 126 7.72 -35.84 -12.80
CA LYS A 126 7.13 -34.75 -12.02
C LYS A 126 7.37 -33.37 -12.64
N ALA A 127 8.59 -33.11 -13.13
CA ALA A 127 8.94 -31.86 -13.80
C ALA A 127 8.11 -31.66 -15.09
N LEU A 128 7.90 -32.74 -15.87
CA LEU A 128 7.07 -32.72 -17.08
C LEU A 128 5.56 -32.61 -16.80
N ALA A 129 5.11 -32.99 -15.61
CA ALA A 129 3.71 -32.84 -15.21
C ALA A 129 3.38 -31.42 -14.73
N ASN A 130 4.38 -30.68 -14.25
CA ASN A 130 4.27 -29.30 -13.74
C ASN A 130 4.70 -28.23 -14.77
N SER A 131 5.02 -28.64 -16.00
CA SER A 131 5.38 -27.75 -17.12
C SER A 131 4.17 -27.11 -17.77
#